data_AF-A0A2S6IFR8-F1
#
_entry.id   AF-A0A2S6IFR8-F1
#
_cell.length_a   1.000
_cell.length_b   1.000
_cell.length_c   1.000
_cell.angle_alpha   90.00
_cell.angle_beta   90.00
_cell.angle_gamma   90.00
#
_symmetry.space_group_name_H-M   'P 1'
#
loop_
_entity.id
_entity.type
_entity.pdbx_description
1 polymer ?
#
loop_
_entity_poly.entity_id
_entity_poly.type
_entity_poly.pdbx_seq_one_letter_code
_entity_poly.pdbx_strand_id
1 'polypeptide(L)' 'MSTFLTGDALNDAIDSIIVDAKKFVYITSPYIKLDNHFKERFDLIKGDPSIYLQILFGKN' A
#
# COMPACT_ATOMS: atom_id res chain seq x y z
N MET A 1 19.87 3.76 -11.01
CA MET A 1 19.63 2.38 -11.48
C MET A 1 18.37 1.90 -10.80
N SER A 2 17.39 1.39 -11.53
CA SER A 2 16.17 0.85 -10.92
C SER A 2 16.48 -0.50 -10.26
N THR A 3 16.27 -0.61 -8.96
CA THR A 3 16.39 -1.89 -8.26
C THR A 3 15.12 -2.69 -8.49
N PHE A 4 15.24 -3.90 -9.02
CA PHE A 4 14.12 -4.82 -9.10
C PHE A 4 13.96 -5.51 -7.74
N LEU A 5 12.85 -5.24 -7.05
CA LEU A 5 12.54 -5.83 -5.75
C LEU A 5 11.65 -7.06 -5.94
N THR A 6 11.90 -8.09 -5.15
CA THR A 6 11.10 -9.33 -5.11
C THR A 6 11.00 -9.84 -3.68
N GLY A 7 10.04 -10.73 -3.43
CA GLY A 7 9.86 -11.37 -2.13
C GLY A 7 9.71 -10.35 -1.00
N ASP A 8 10.39 -10.60 0.12
CA ASP A 8 10.31 -9.77 1.32
C ASP A 8 10.76 -8.33 1.08
N ALA A 9 11.80 -8.12 0.26
CA ALA A 9 12.29 -6.78 -0.04
C ALA A 9 11.26 -5.92 -0.80
N LEU A 10 10.40 -6.55 -1.61
CA LEU A 10 9.27 -5.87 -2.24
C LEU A 10 8.17 -5.54 -1.23
N ASN A 11 7.84 -6.49 -0.35
CA ASN A 11 6.82 -6.29 0.68
C ASN A 11 7.22 -5.17 1.64
N ASP A 12 8.46 -5.17 2.12
CA ASP A 12 8.99 -4.14 3.02
C ASP A 12 8.93 -2.75 2.37
N ALA A 13 9.26 -2.65 1.08
CA ALA A 13 9.18 -1.39 0.35
C ALA A 13 7.72 -0.88 0.23
N ILE A 14 6.77 -1.78 -0.05
CA ILE A 14 5.33 -1.43 -0.09
C ILE A 14 4.86 -0.98 1.29
N ASP A 15 5.24 -1.69 2.35
CA ASP A 15 4.92 -1.36 3.73
C ASP A 15 5.41 0.04 4.12
N SER A 16 6.69 0.34 3.85
CA SER A 16 7.25 1.67 4.11
C SER A 16 6.50 2.75 3.34
N ILE A 17 6.16 2.52 2.05
CA ILE A 17 5.39 3.48 1.25
C ILE A 17 4.03 3.79 1.90
N ILE A 18 3.33 2.77 2.43
CA ILE A 18 2.02 2.95 3.06
C ILE A 18 2.16 3.67 4.41
N VAL A 19 3.06 3.22 5.28
CA VAL A 19 3.21 3.74 6.65
C VAL A 19 3.80 5.16 6.65
N ASP A 20 4.73 5.47 5.75
CA ASP A 20 5.40 6.77 5.72
C ASP A 20 4.62 7.83 4.94
N ALA A 21 3.51 7.46 4.29
CA ALA A 21 2.68 8.35 3.51
C ALA A 21 2.22 9.57 4.33
N LYS A 22 2.24 10.75 3.69
CA LYS A 22 1.89 12.03 4.35
C LYS A 22 0.61 12.67 3.85
N LYS A 23 0.12 12.27 2.67
CA LYS A 23 -1.04 12.91 2.04
C LYS A 23 -1.87 11.96 1.18
N PHE A 24 -1.22 11.18 0.32
CA PHE A 24 -1.92 10.34 -0.65
C PHE A 24 -1.29 8.96 -0.70
N VAL A 25 -2.14 7.94 -0.66
CA VAL A 25 -1.78 6.56 -0.98
C VAL A 25 -2.68 6.12 -2.13
N TYR A 26 -2.08 5.94 -3.30
CA TYR A 26 -2.76 5.46 -4.51
C TYR A 26 -2.26 4.06 -4.85
N ILE A 27 -3.15 3.08 -4.77
CA ILE A 27 -2.85 1.69 -5.13
C ILE A 27 -3.68 1.33 -6.35
N THR A 28 -3.01 1.05 -7.46
CA THR A 28 -3.65 0.61 -8.70
C THR A 28 -3.09 -0.74 -9.10
N SER A 29 -3.94 -1.75 -9.21
CA SER A 29 -3.52 -3.10 -9.61
C SER A 29 -4.58 -3.80 -10.46
N PRO A 30 -4.21 -4.58 -11.49
CA PRO A 30 -5.18 -5.42 -12.22
C PRO A 30 -5.95 -6.39 -11.29
N TYR A 31 -5.29 -6.84 -10.22
CA TYR A 31 -5.88 -7.66 -9.17
C TYR A 31 -5.18 -7.35 -7.84
N ILE A 32 -5.94 -7.22 -6.77
CA ILE A 32 -5.37 -7.03 -5.43
C ILE A 32 -6.06 -7.94 -4.44
N LYS A 33 -5.27 -8.61 -3.61
CA LYS A 33 -5.77 -9.35 -2.45
C LYS A 33 -5.51 -8.50 -1.20
N LEU A 34 -6.55 -7.84 -0.71
CA LEU A 34 -6.51 -7.08 0.54
C LEU A 34 -6.64 -8.04 1.72
N ASP A 35 -5.54 -8.72 2.04
CA ASP A 35 -5.47 -9.63 3.18
C ASP A 35 -5.20 -8.91 4.51
N ASN A 36 -4.98 -9.68 5.58
CA ASN A 36 -4.71 -9.15 6.90
C ASN A 36 -3.45 -8.28 6.96
N HIS A 37 -2.45 -8.57 6.12
CA HIS A 37 -1.20 -7.81 6.11
C HIS A 37 -1.46 -6.37 5.67
N PHE A 38 -2.16 -6.16 4.55
CA PHE A 38 -2.57 -4.83 4.10
C PHE A 38 -3.48 -4.13 5.11
N LYS A 39 -4.42 -4.88 5.70
CA LYS A 39 -5.34 -4.33 6.71
C LYS A 39 -4.59 -3.72 7.89
N GLU A 40 -3.57 -4.41 8.41
CA GLU A 40 -2.74 -3.91 9.51
C GLU A 40 -2.03 -2.59 9.15
N ARG A 41 -1.52 -2.45 7.92
CA ARG A 41 -0.83 -1.21 7.50
C ARG A 41 -1.80 -0.05 7.32
N PHE A 42 -2.97 -0.31 6.72
CA PHE A 42 -4.01 0.72 6.61
C PHE A 42 -4.55 1.14 7.97
N ASP A 43 -4.61 0.23 8.95
CA ASP A 43 -5.00 0.57 10.31
C ASP A 43 -4.02 1.54 11.01
N LEU A 44 -2.75 1.57 10.60
CA LEU A 44 -1.76 2.53 11.12
C LEU A 44 -2.01 3.96 10.61
N ILE A 45 -2.50 4.10 9.37
CA ILE A 45 -2.70 5.41 8.72
C ILE A 45 -4.15 5.90 8.76
N LYS A 46 -5.13 5.03 9.05
CA LYS A 46 -6.57 5.39 9.04
C LYS A 46 -6.95 6.52 9.99
N GLY A 47 -6.16 6.72 11.04
CA GLY A 47 -6.41 7.73 12.07
C GLY A 47 -5.95 9.12 11.68
N ASP A 48 -5.17 9.24 10.59
CA ASP A 48 -4.67 10.51 10.10
C ASP A 48 -5.59 11.09 9.02
N PRO A 49 -6.38 12.14 9.32
CA PRO A 49 -7.31 12.73 8.35
C PRO A 49 -6.60 13.46 7.20
N SER A 50 -5.28 13.68 7.28
CA SER A 50 -4.49 14.29 6.21
C SER A 50 -4.16 13.30 5.08
N ILE A 51 -4.35 12.00 5.32
CA ILE A 51 -4.05 10.94 4.37
C ILE A 51 -5.32 10.52 3.64
N TYR A 52 -5.29 10.66 2.31
CA TYR A 52 -6.31 10.13 1.40
C TYR A 52 -5.82 8.81 0.79
N LEU A 53 -6.57 7.73 1.06
CA LEU A 53 -6.32 6.40 0.50
C LEU A 53 -7.32 6.13 -0.62
N GLN A 54 -6.82 5.83 -1.82
CA GLN A 54 -7.62 5.34 -2.94
C GLN A 54 -7.02 4.06 -3.51
N ILE A 55 -7.86 3.05 -3.64
CA ILE A 55 -7.51 1.74 -4.17
C ILE A 55 -8.36 1.48 -5.41
N LEU A 56 -7.71 1.37 -6.56
CA LEU A 56 -8.32 1.00 -7.82
C LEU A 56 -7.84 -0.40 -8.20
N PHE A 57 -8.77 -1.32 -8.43
CA PHE A 57 -8.41 -2.64 -8.90
C PHE A 57 -9.35 -3.18 -9.97
N GLY A 58 -8.78 -4.01 -10.84
CA GLY A 58 -9.56 -4.70 -11.87
C GLY A 58 -10.54 -5.67 -11.23
N LYS A 59 -11.76 -5.72 -11.80
CA LYS A 59 -12.74 -6.73 -11.44
C LYS A 59 -12.42 -8.00 -12.23
N ASN A 60 -11.89 -9.02 -11.54
CA ASN A 60 -11.89 -10.40 -12.05
C ASN A 60 -13.24 -11.04 -11.75
#